data_AF-A0A927X3J9-F1
#
_entry.id   AF-A0A927X3J9-F1
#
_cell.length_a   1.000
_cell.length_b   1.000
_cell.length_c   1.000
_cell.angle_alpha   90.00
_cell.angle_beta   90.00
_cell.angle_gamma   90.00
#
_symmetry.space_group_name_H-M   'P 1'
#
loop_
_entity.id
_entity.type
_entity.pdbx_description
1 polymer ?
#
loop_
_entity_poly.entity_id
_entity_poly.type
_entity_poly.pdbx_seq_one_letter_code
_entity_poly.pdbx_strand_id
1 'polypeptide(L)'
;MSYKLIKKDELDVYLKELTKIIRKNNRKNDISYEIILVGGASILVNYSFRMSTSDVDCIDVNNILMNDAINVVAEKYSLPYDWINTDFKITKSYSDKLVNYSTFYKSFGNI
;
A
#
# COMPACT_ATOMS: atom_id res chain seq x y z
N MET A 1 9.64 10.84 17.89
CA MET A 1 8.80 11.28 16.77
C MET A 1 7.51 10.47 16.84
N SER A 2 6.33 11.10 16.94
CA SER A 2 5.07 10.36 16.81
C SER A 2 4.76 10.25 15.32
N TYR A 3 4.77 9.03 14.78
CA TYR A 3 4.47 8.81 13.37
C TYR A 3 2.98 9.03 13.11
N LYS A 4 2.67 9.63 11.95
CA LYS A 4 1.29 9.88 11.53
C LYS A 4 0.55 8.56 11.36
N LEU A 5 -0.57 8.39 12.06
CA LEU A 5 -1.48 7.26 11.84
C LEU A 5 -2.24 7.44 10.53
N ILE A 6 -2.43 6.35 9.80
CA ILE A 6 -3.11 6.30 8.50
C ILE A 6 -4.58 5.94 8.72
N LYS A 7 -5.49 6.83 8.30
CA LYS A 7 -6.94 6.55 8.23
C LYS A 7 -7.34 5.98 6.87
N LYS A 8 -8.53 5.39 6.77
CA LYS A 8 -9.01 4.75 5.53
C LYS A 8 -9.10 5.73 4.35
N ASP A 9 -9.63 6.92 4.57
CA ASP A 9 -9.73 7.98 3.57
C ASP A 9 -8.36 8.49 3.13
N GLU A 10 -7.41 8.58 4.07
CA GLU A 10 -6.02 8.94 3.77
C GLU A 10 -5.30 7.86 2.98
N LEU A 11 -5.50 6.58 3.31
CA LEU A 11 -4.93 5.45 2.57
C LEU A 11 -5.33 5.51 1.09
N ASP A 12 -6.60 5.78 0.79
CA ASP A 12 -7.08 5.96 -0.58
C ASP A 12 -6.37 7.12 -1.30
N VAL A 13 -6.11 8.22 -0.59
CA VAL A 13 -5.37 9.36 -1.13
C VAL A 13 -3.93 8.98 -1.44
N TYR A 14 -3.27 8.26 -0.53
CA TYR A 14 -1.88 7.85 -0.68
C TYR A 14 -1.70 6.85 -1.82
N LEU A 15 -2.56 5.83 -1.91
CA LEU A 15 -2.54 4.85 -3.01
C LEU A 15 -2.84 5.51 -4.37
N LYS A 16 -3.76 6.48 -4.41
CA LYS A 16 -4.01 7.27 -5.63
C LYS A 16 -2.80 8.12 -6.04
N GLU A 17 -2.08 8.70 -5.07
CA GLU A 17 -0.89 9.50 -5.36
C GLU A 17 0.26 8.61 -5.86
N LEU A 18 0.44 7.45 -5.25
CA LEU A 18 1.39 6.43 -5.69
C LEU A 18 1.16 6.05 -7.15
N THR A 19 -0.10 5.82 -7.57
CA THR A 19 -0.44 5.60 -8.98
C THR A 19 -0.01 6.75 -9.89
N LYS A 20 -0.21 8.02 -9.48
CA LYS A 20 0.19 9.18 -10.30
C LYS A 20 1.71 9.26 -10.49
N ILE A 21 2.47 8.99 -9.43
CA ILE A 21 3.94 9.05 -9.47
C ILE A 21 4.48 7.93 -10.38
N ILE A 22 3.97 6.71 -10.22
CA ILE A 22 4.34 5.57 -11.07
C ILE A 22 4.05 5.87 -12.54
N ARG A 23 2.86 6.40 -12.86
CA ARG A 23 2.48 6.77 -14.24
C ARG A 23 3.35 7.90 -14.80
N LYS A 24 3.73 8.88 -13.98
CA LYS A 24 4.61 9.97 -14.41
C LYS A 24 6.02 9.46 -14.75
N ASN A 25 6.54 8.54 -13.94
CA ASN A 25 7.88 7.99 -14.11
C ASN A 25 7.94 6.93 -15.22
N ASN A 26 6.81 6.32 -15.55
CA ASN A 26 6.72 5.29 -16.57
C ASN A 26 6.15 5.84 -17.88
N ARG A 27 7.01 6.00 -18.89
CA ARG A 27 6.61 6.52 -20.21
C ARG A 27 5.71 5.56 -21.02
N LYS A 28 5.61 4.28 -20.60
CA LYS A 28 4.68 3.29 -21.17
C LYS A 28 3.48 3.16 -20.23
N ASN A 29 2.29 3.51 -20.71
CA ASN A 29 1.04 3.56 -19.95
C ASN A 29 0.42 2.18 -19.65
N ASP A 30 1.10 1.07 -19.97
CA ASP A 30 0.52 -0.28 -19.94
C ASP A 30 0.86 -1.10 -18.67
N ILE A 31 1.46 -0.49 -17.64
CA ILE A 31 1.82 -1.23 -16.43
C ILE A 31 0.71 -1.12 -15.39
N SER A 32 0.07 -2.26 -15.11
CA SER A 32 -0.80 -2.46 -13.95
C SER A 32 0.01 -3.01 -12.78
N TYR A 33 -0.30 -2.54 -11.58
CA TYR A 33 0.28 -3.03 -10.33
C TYR A 33 -0.82 -3.57 -9.45
N GLU A 34 -0.63 -4.79 -8.94
CA GLU A 34 -1.48 -5.38 -7.94
C GLU A 34 -0.75 -5.36 -6.59
N ILE A 35 -1.46 -4.93 -5.55
CA ILE A 35 -0.95 -4.90 -4.18
C ILE A 35 -2.01 -5.56 -3.31
N ILE A 36 -1.61 -6.55 -2.51
CA ILE A 36 -2.53 -7.24 -1.60
C ILE A 36 -2.30 -6.73 -0.18
N LEU A 37 -3.29 -6.03 0.37
CA LEU A 37 -3.23 -5.53 1.74
C LEU A 37 -3.37 -6.67 2.75
N VAL A 38 -2.49 -6.70 3.75
CA VAL A 38 -2.47 -7.68 4.83
C VAL A 38 -2.58 -6.97 6.19
N GLY A 39 -2.92 -7.72 7.24
CA GLY A 39 -2.83 -7.24 8.62
C GLY A 39 -3.71 -6.02 8.91
N GLY A 40 -3.13 -5.01 9.57
CA GLY A 40 -3.85 -3.84 10.06
C GLY A 40 -4.54 -3.04 8.94
N ALA A 41 -3.89 -2.90 7.78
CA ALA A 41 -4.45 -2.21 6.62
C ALA A 41 -5.66 -2.95 6.03
N SER A 42 -5.60 -4.29 5.96
CA SER A 42 -6.74 -5.11 5.51
C SER A 42 -7.95 -4.99 6.44
N ILE A 43 -7.72 -4.96 7.75
CA ILE A 43 -8.79 -4.76 8.75
C ILE A 43 -9.36 -3.34 8.64
N LEU A 44 -8.50 -2.31 8.48
CA LEU A 44 -8.89 -0.91 8.32
C LEU A 44 -9.84 -0.71 7.13
N VAL A 45 -9.59 -1.37 6.00
CA VAL A 45 -10.43 -1.18 4.81
C VAL A 45 -11.74 -1.94 4.88
N ASN A 46 -11.78 -3.09 5.56
CA ASN A 46 -12.94 -3.99 5.58
C ASN A 46 -13.91 -3.73 6.75
N TYR A 47 -13.45 -3.15 7.87
CA TYR A 47 -14.27 -3.03 9.08
C TYR A 47 -14.28 -1.61 9.64
N SER A 48 -15.48 -1.13 10.02
CA SER A 48 -15.66 0.23 10.54
C SER A 48 -15.11 0.46 11.95
N PHE A 49 -14.79 -0.59 12.70
CA PHE A 49 -14.27 -0.48 14.07
C PHE A 49 -12.78 -0.12 14.12
N ARG A 50 -12.03 -0.37 13.04
CA ARG A 50 -10.60 -0.02 12.97
C ARG A 50 -10.49 1.38 12.38
N MET A 51 -10.12 2.36 13.22
CA MET A 51 -10.09 3.77 12.81
C MET A 51 -8.80 4.19 12.10
N SER A 52 -7.68 3.47 12.33
CA SER A 52 -6.39 3.77 11.73
C SER A 52 -5.40 2.59 11.77
N THR A 53 -4.28 2.71 11.04
CA THR A 53 -3.12 1.81 11.09
C THR A 53 -1.82 2.61 11.12
N SER A 54 -0.73 2.02 11.61
CA SER A 54 0.61 2.63 11.59
C SER A 54 1.24 2.60 10.21
N ASP A 55 0.99 1.50 9.51
CA ASP A 55 1.68 1.07 8.29
C ASP A 55 0.77 0.11 7.50
N VAL A 56 1.24 -0.22 6.29
CA VAL A 56 0.57 -1.05 5.30
C VAL A 56 1.47 -2.21 4.92
N ASP A 57 1.25 -3.34 5.60
CA ASP A 57 1.79 -4.63 5.18
C ASP A 57 1.14 -5.07 3.86
N CYS A 58 1.93 -5.47 2.87
CA CYS A 58 1.35 -5.98 1.62
C CYS A 58 2.21 -6.95 0.83
N ILE A 59 1.54 -7.72 -0.03
CA ILE A 59 2.17 -8.60 -1.03
C ILE A 59 2.40 -7.79 -2.32
N ASP A 60 3.50 -8.09 -3.01
CA ASP A 60 3.87 -7.61 -4.35
C ASP A 60 4.17 -6.11 -4.52
N VAL A 61 4.82 -5.53 -3.51
CA VAL A 61 5.53 -4.24 -3.58
C VAL A 61 7.03 -4.50 -3.49
N ASN A 62 7.67 -4.82 -4.63
CA ASN A 62 9.13 -4.85 -4.68
C ASN A 62 9.68 -4.68 -6.10
N ASN A 63 9.38 -3.55 -6.73
CA ASN A 63 10.13 -3.10 -7.90
C ASN A 63 10.63 -1.67 -7.70
N ILE A 64 11.69 -1.30 -8.42
CA ILE A 64 12.39 -0.02 -8.23
C ILE A 64 11.42 1.17 -8.37
N LEU A 65 10.55 1.14 -9.40
CA LEU A 65 9.57 2.20 -9.65
C LEU A 65 8.57 2.38 -8.50
N MET A 66 8.15 1.27 -7.89
CA MET A 66 7.24 1.26 -6.76
C MET A 66 7.92 1.81 -5.50
N ASN A 67 9.15 1.37 -5.21
CA ASN A 67 9.91 1.84 -4.04
C ASN A 67 10.18 3.34 -4.11
N ASP A 68 10.56 3.86 -5.27
CA ASP A 68 10.74 5.29 -5.48
C ASP A 68 9.42 6.05 -5.26
N ALA A 69 8.30 5.53 -5.76
CA ALA A 69 7.00 6.15 -5.56
C ALA A 69 6.54 6.13 -4.09
N ILE A 70 6.78 5.03 -3.37
CA ILE A 70 6.50 4.88 -1.94
C ILE A 70 7.25 5.96 -1.14
N ASN A 71 8.55 6.15 -1.42
CA ASN A 71 9.37 7.14 -0.74
C ASN A 71 8.90 8.58 -1.02
N VAL A 72 8.55 8.90 -2.27
CA VAL A 72 8.02 10.22 -2.64
C VAL A 72 6.69 10.51 -1.92
N VAL A 73 5.80 9.51 -1.81
CA VAL A 73 4.54 9.65 -1.04
C VAL A 73 4.85 9.81 0.45
N ALA A 74 5.81 9.06 0.99
CA ALA A 74 6.20 9.15 2.39
C ALA A 74 6.67 10.57 2.75
N GLU A 75 7.56 11.14 1.95
CA GLU A 75 8.04 12.51 2.13
C GLU A 75 6.90 13.53 2.02
N LYS A 76 6.06 13.40 1.00
CA LYS A 76 4.96 14.33 0.73
C LYS A 76 3.93 14.39 1.87
N TYR A 77 3.65 13.26 2.51
CA TYR A 77 2.63 13.14 3.55
C TYR A 77 3.21 12.95 4.96
N SER A 78 4.52 13.08 5.12
CA SER A 78 5.24 12.89 6.38
C SER A 78 4.96 11.52 7.03
N LEU A 79 4.93 10.47 6.20
CA LEU A 79 4.80 9.09 6.64
C LEU A 79 6.19 8.49 6.92
N PRO A 80 6.28 7.42 7.74
CA PRO A 80 7.48 6.60 7.81
C PRO A 80 7.91 6.12 6.42
N TYR A 81 9.20 5.94 6.14
CA TYR A 81 9.65 5.40 4.84
C TYR A 81 9.20 3.94 4.63
N ASP A 82 8.93 3.22 5.72
CA ASP A 82 8.40 1.86 5.79
C ASP A 82 6.87 1.80 5.91
N TRP A 83 6.16 2.91 5.61
CA TRP A 83 4.68 2.96 5.66
C TRP A 83 3.99 1.96 4.74
N ILE A 84 4.69 1.50 3.70
CA ILE A 84 4.37 0.31 2.92
C ILE A 84 5.59 -0.62 3.00
N ASN A 85 5.38 -1.87 3.42
CA ASN A 85 6.46 -2.84 3.52
C ASN A 85 5.97 -4.29 3.28
N THR A 86 6.94 -5.20 3.17
CA THR A 86 6.70 -6.64 2.99
C THR A 86 7.21 -7.48 4.15
N ASP A 87 7.55 -6.86 5.28
CA ASP A 87 8.30 -7.52 6.35
C ASP A 87 7.49 -8.63 7.01
N PHE A 88 6.16 -8.53 7.02
CA PHE A 88 5.30 -9.62 7.51
C PHE A 88 5.57 -10.98 6.82
N LYS A 89 6.15 -11.00 5.60
CA LYS A 89 6.51 -12.23 4.88
C LYS A 89 7.57 -13.06 5.61
N ILE A 90 8.39 -12.46 6.47
CA ILE A 90 9.42 -13.18 7.25
C ILE A 90 8.85 -13.82 8.53
N THR A 91 7.59 -13.54 8.86
CA THR A 91 6.95 -14.04 10.07
C THR A 91 6.48 -15.48 9.91
N LYS A 92 6.39 -16.22 11.02
CA LYS A 92 5.91 -17.62 11.03
C LYS A 92 4.43 -17.75 10.62
N SER A 93 3.67 -16.67 10.69
CA SER A 93 2.25 -16.61 10.32
C SER A 93 2.02 -16.38 8.82
N TYR A 94 3.07 -16.08 8.05
CA TYR A 94 2.95 -15.86 6.61
C TYR A 94 2.60 -17.16 5.87
N SER A 95 1.75 -17.04 4.85
CA SER A 95 1.45 -18.12 3.91
C SER A 95 1.24 -17.55 2.51
N ASP A 96 1.88 -18.15 1.51
CA ASP A 96 1.67 -17.80 0.10
C ASP A 96 0.21 -18.00 -0.35
N LYS A 97 -0.57 -18.78 0.41
CA LYS A 97 -2.00 -18.98 0.15
C LYS A 97 -2.81 -17.70 0.29
N LEU A 98 -2.31 -16.67 0.97
CA LEU A 98 -3.02 -15.38 1.14
C LEU A 98 -3.41 -14.76 -0.21
N VAL A 99 -2.60 -14.96 -1.26
CA VAL A 99 -2.91 -14.48 -2.62
C VAL A 99 -4.22 -15.06 -3.15
N ASN A 100 -4.52 -16.32 -2.81
CA ASN A 100 -5.70 -17.03 -3.31
C ASN A 100 -7.01 -16.68 -2.57
N TYR A 101 -6.91 -16.02 -1.41
CA TYR A 101 -8.05 -15.68 -0.56
C TYR A 101 -8.19 -14.16 -0.37
N SER A 102 -7.50 -13.37 -1.19
CA SER A 102 -7.65 -11.92 -1.21
C SER A 102 -9.02 -11.53 -1.75
N THR A 103 -9.53 -10.38 -1.32
CA THR A 103 -10.78 -9.80 -1.80
C THR A 103 -10.49 -8.46 -2.45
N PHE A 104 -11.21 -8.14 -3.54
CA PHE A 104 -11.00 -6.90 -4.25
C PHE A 104 -11.31 -5.70 -3.35
N TYR A 105 -10.31 -4.86 -3.14
CA TYR A 105 -10.47 -3.61 -2.40
C TYR A 105 -10.90 -2.47 -3.32
N LYS A 106 -10.00 -2.03 -4.21
CA LYS A 106 -10.18 -0.85 -5.04
C LYS A 106 -9.14 -0.80 -6.16
N SER A 107 -9.50 -0.22 -7.30
CA SER A 107 -8.55 0.13 -8.37
C SER A 107 -8.28 1.63 -8.35
N PHE A 108 -7.02 2.00 -8.58
CA PHE A 108 -6.56 3.39 -8.65
C PHE A 108 -5.93 3.66 -10.01
N GLY A 109 -6.29 4.79 -10.62
CA GLY A 109 -5.94 5.12 -12.00
C GLY A 109 -6.95 4.48 -12.96
N ASN A 110 -7.81 5.33 -13.55
CA ASN A 110 -8.81 4.88 -14.52
C ASN A 110 -8.16 3.97 -15.57
N ILE A 111 -8.75 2.78 -15.74
CA ILE A 111 -8.71 2.01 -16.98
C ILE A 111 -9.88 2.51 -17.83
#